data_AF-A0A0D9A811-F1
#
_entry.id   AF-A0A0D9A811-F1
#
_cell.length_a   1.000
_cell.length_b   1.000
_cell.length_c   1.000
_cell.angle_alpha   90.00
_cell.angle_beta   90.00
_cell.angle_gamma   90.00
#
_symmetry.space_group_name_H-M   'P 1'
#
loop_
_entity.id
_entity.type
_entity.pdbx_description
1 polymer ?
#
loop_
_entity_poly.entity_id
_entity_poly.type
_entity_poly.pdbx_seq_one_letter_code
_entity_poly.pdbx_strand_id
1 'polypeptide(L)'
;MPEIKCHMGHTQSVSTTDWVATLTLDQLRFARNAMDDKIKAAEAQPKRIVWRVCRGGVCEANYQEEQYEGAADHLLRIFKAKFMDEAADYVKKPYGTETFRRELPSIEIERVTQFEYETEWFPAKPE
;
A
#
# COMPACT_ATOMS: atom_id res chain seq x y z
N MET A 1 18.06 6.53 0.48
CA MET A 1 17.99 7.46 1.64
C MET A 1 19.00 8.58 1.41
N PRO A 2 18.72 9.82 1.84
CA PRO A 2 19.75 10.85 1.83
C PRO A 2 20.90 10.44 2.75
N GLU A 3 22.11 10.53 2.23
CA GLU A 3 23.33 10.09 2.89
C GLU A 3 24.21 11.30 3.15
N ILE A 4 24.64 11.49 4.39
CA ILE A 4 25.61 12.52 4.77
C ILE A 4 26.88 11.81 5.23
N LYS A 5 28.03 12.22 4.67
CA LYS A 5 29.34 11.74 5.13
C LYS A 5 29.70 12.44 6.43
N CYS A 6 29.93 11.69 7.49
CA CYS A 6 30.46 12.23 8.74
C CYS A 6 31.94 12.62 8.56
N HIS A 7 32.48 13.39 9.50
CA HIS A 7 33.87 13.87 9.48
C HIS A 7 34.94 12.75 9.48
N MET A 8 34.57 11.53 9.88
CA MET A 8 35.42 10.33 9.81
C MET A 8 35.23 9.51 8.51
N GLY A 9 34.45 10.02 7.55
CA GLY A 9 34.22 9.37 6.26
C GLY A 9 33.15 8.27 6.26
N HIS A 10 32.45 8.05 7.38
CA HIS A 10 31.32 7.11 7.42
C HIS A 10 30.05 7.74 6.85
N THR A 11 29.32 6.97 6.05
CA THR A 11 28.03 7.34 5.49
C THR A 11 26.95 7.15 6.55
N GLN A 12 26.27 8.22 6.95
CA GLN A 12 25.12 8.15 7.84
C GLN A 12 23.83 8.37 7.06
N SER A 13 22.90 7.45 7.24
CA SER A 13 21.54 7.55 6.73
C SER A 13 20.76 8.54 7.59
N VAL A 14 20.34 9.68 7.03
CA VAL A 14 19.61 10.72 7.76
C VAL A 14 18.12 10.70 7.42
N SER A 15 17.27 11.07 8.39
CA SER A 15 15.83 11.20 8.12
C SER A 15 15.57 12.33 7.13
N THR A 16 14.44 12.29 6.42
CA THR A 16 14.05 13.37 5.51
C THR A 16 13.95 14.70 6.25
N THR A 17 13.44 14.70 7.48
CA THR A 17 13.32 15.91 8.31
C THR A 17 14.68 16.48 8.68
N ASP A 18 15.64 15.64 9.08
CA ASP A 18 17.00 16.08 9.42
C ASP A 18 17.73 16.59 8.18
N TRP A 19 17.52 15.96 7.02
CA TRP A 19 18.05 16.45 5.75
C TRP A 19 17.49 17.84 5.40
N VAL A 20 16.18 18.03 5.48
CA VAL A 20 15.52 19.33 5.21
C VAL A 20 16.07 20.42 6.12
N ALA A 21 16.33 20.13 7.39
CA ALA A 21 16.88 21.08 8.36
C ALA A 21 18.29 21.58 7.99
N THR A 22 19.03 20.87 7.13
CA THR A 22 20.38 21.25 6.69
C THR A 22 20.38 22.19 5.48
N LEU A 23 19.22 22.40 4.84
CA LEU A 23 19.11 23.14 3.57
C LEU A 23 19.00 24.64 3.79
N THR A 24 19.59 25.42 2.88
CA THR A 24 19.38 26.86 2.79
C THR A 24 17.99 27.19 2.24
N LEU A 25 17.53 28.43 2.39
CA LEU A 25 16.23 28.87 1.86
C LEU A 25 16.09 28.64 0.34
N ASP A 26 17.14 28.88 -0.44
CA ASP A 26 17.09 28.67 -1.89
C ASP A 26 17.10 27.18 -2.24
N GLN A 27 17.83 26.35 -1.49
CA GLN A 27 17.77 24.89 -1.63
C GLN A 27 16.38 24.35 -1.27
N LEU A 28 15.72 24.90 -0.24
CA LEU A 28 14.34 24.55 0.12
C LEU A 28 13.35 24.92 -0.99
N ARG A 29 13.47 26.12 -1.56
CA ARG A 29 12.63 26.56 -2.69
C ARG A 29 12.81 25.66 -3.91
N PHE A 30 14.06 25.32 -4.23
CA PHE A 30 14.37 24.39 -5.32
C PHE A 30 13.79 23.00 -5.04
N ALA A 31 14.03 22.44 -3.85
CA ALA A 31 13.55 21.13 -3.46
C ALA A 31 12.02 21.04 -3.54
N ARG A 32 11.30 22.07 -3.06
CA ARG A 32 9.84 22.16 -3.19
C ARG A 32 9.39 22.09 -4.64
N ASN A 33 9.95 22.94 -5.51
CA ASN A 33 9.56 22.96 -6.92
C ASN A 33 9.88 21.61 -7.61
N ALA A 34 11.04 21.03 -7.33
CA ALA A 34 11.42 19.73 -7.87
C ALA A 34 10.50 18.60 -7.39
N MET A 35 10.06 18.62 -6.13
CA MET A 35 9.07 17.68 -5.60
C MET A 35 7.70 17.88 -6.25
N ASP A 36 7.23 19.11 -6.39
CA ASP A 36 5.96 19.44 -7.06
C ASP A 36 5.96 18.93 -8.50
N ASP A 37 7.05 19.15 -9.25
CA ASP A 37 7.18 18.68 -10.63
C ASP A 37 7.19 17.15 -10.70
N LYS A 38 7.86 16.48 -9.75
CA LYS A 38 7.87 15.01 -9.67
C LYS A 38 6.48 14.45 -9.33
N ILE A 39 5.75 15.07 -8.40
CA ILE A 39 4.39 14.67 -8.04
C ILE A 39 3.48 14.82 -9.26
N LYS A 40 3.50 15.97 -9.93
CA LYS A 40 2.69 16.20 -11.14
C LYS A 40 3.02 15.19 -12.24
N ALA A 41 4.30 14.89 -12.44
CA ALA A 41 4.71 13.89 -13.42
C ALA A 41 4.19 12.49 -13.07
N ALA A 42 4.22 12.09 -11.79
CA ALA A 42 3.66 10.82 -11.34
C ALA A 42 2.13 10.77 -11.47
N GLU A 43 1.43 11.85 -11.11
CA GLU A 43 -0.03 11.95 -11.21
C GLU A 43 -0.54 11.93 -12.66
N ALA A 44 0.26 12.45 -13.61
CA ALA A 44 -0.05 12.45 -15.03
C ALA A 44 0.16 11.08 -15.71
N GLN A 45 0.85 10.14 -15.06
CA GLN A 45 1.01 8.79 -15.59
C GLN A 45 -0.32 8.04 -15.61
N PRO A 46 -0.47 7.04 -16.51
CA PRO A 46 -1.61 6.14 -16.48
C PRO A 46 -1.77 5.52 -15.08
N LYS A 47 -3.01 5.49 -14.59
CA LYS A 47 -3.33 4.83 -13.33
C LYS A 47 -3.30 3.32 -13.53
N ARG A 48 -2.70 2.61 -12.58
CA ARG A 48 -2.66 1.15 -12.48
C ARG A 48 -3.68 0.66 -11.49
N ILE A 49 -4.03 -0.62 -11.59
CA ILE A 49 -4.98 -1.26 -10.69
C ILE A 49 -4.24 -2.19 -9.73
N VAL A 50 -4.58 -2.09 -8.45
CA VAL A 50 -4.22 -3.09 -7.44
C VAL A 50 -5.49 -3.77 -6.97
N TRP A 51 -5.50 -5.10 -7.03
CA TRP A 51 -6.60 -5.89 -6.46
C TRP A 51 -6.29 -6.21 -5.01
N ARG A 52 -7.15 -5.75 -4.11
CA ARG A 52 -6.95 -5.88 -2.66
C ARG A 52 -7.95 -6.87 -2.11
N VAL A 53 -7.47 -7.99 -1.60
CA VAL A 53 -8.32 -8.97 -0.92
C VAL A 53 -8.45 -8.54 0.54
N CYS A 54 -9.65 -8.15 0.95
CA CYS A 54 -9.92 -7.61 2.27
C CYS A 54 -10.91 -8.51 3.04
N ARG A 55 -10.85 -8.49 4.38
CA ARG A 55 -11.82 -9.11 5.30
C ARG A 55 -11.89 -8.32 6.60
N GLY A 56 -13.07 -7.97 7.09
CA GLY A 56 -13.22 -7.39 8.44
C GLY A 56 -12.48 -6.05 8.63
N GLY A 57 -12.27 -5.29 7.56
CA GLY A 57 -11.47 -4.05 7.57
C GLY A 57 -9.95 -4.26 7.51
N VAL A 58 -9.48 -5.50 7.33
CA VAL A 58 -8.07 -5.84 7.17
C VAL A 58 -7.80 -6.23 5.72
N CYS A 59 -6.65 -5.81 5.19
CA CYS A 59 -6.15 -6.23 3.88
C CYS A 59 -5.33 -7.50 4.04
N GLU A 60 -5.80 -8.62 3.50
CA GLU A 60 -5.16 -9.94 3.60
C GLU A 60 -4.04 -10.10 2.54
N ALA A 61 -4.25 -9.54 1.33
CA ALA A 61 -3.24 -9.55 0.27
C ALA A 61 -3.52 -8.50 -0.81
N ASN A 62 -2.47 -8.11 -1.53
CA ASN A 62 -2.54 -7.24 -2.71
C ASN A 62 -1.99 -7.99 -3.92
N TYR A 63 -2.62 -7.79 -5.08
CA TYR A 63 -2.26 -8.45 -6.33
C TYR A 63 -2.07 -7.43 -7.45
N GLN A 64 -1.14 -7.76 -8.34
CA GLN A 64 -0.89 -6.98 -9.55
C GLN A 64 -2.12 -6.99 -10.47
N GLU A 65 -2.22 -6.00 -11.34
CA GLU A 65 -3.35 -5.82 -12.28
C GLU A 65 -3.65 -7.08 -13.10
N GLU A 66 -2.61 -7.78 -13.53
CA GLU A 66 -2.69 -8.99 -14.34
C GLU A 66 -3.06 -10.25 -13.52
N GLN A 67 -3.08 -10.16 -12.20
CA GLN A 67 -3.26 -11.28 -11.26
C GLN A 67 -4.65 -11.32 -10.63
N TYR A 68 -5.67 -10.81 -11.32
CA TYR A 68 -7.05 -10.82 -10.82
C TYR A 68 -7.54 -12.23 -10.47
N GLU A 69 -7.20 -13.23 -11.29
CA GLU A 69 -7.55 -14.63 -11.04
C GLU A 69 -6.98 -15.13 -9.71
N GLY A 70 -5.72 -14.79 -9.41
CA GLY A 70 -5.09 -15.10 -8.12
C GLY A 70 -5.77 -14.41 -6.94
N ALA A 71 -6.24 -13.18 -7.12
CA ALA A 71 -7.04 -12.47 -6.11
C ALA A 71 -8.39 -13.16 -5.87
N ALA A 72 -9.07 -13.59 -6.94
CA ALA A 72 -10.34 -14.33 -6.88
C ALA A 72 -10.19 -15.70 -6.21
N ASP A 73 -9.14 -16.44 -6.53
CA ASP A 73 -8.84 -17.71 -5.88
C ASP A 73 -8.56 -17.53 -4.39
N HIS A 74 -7.83 -16.48 -4.01
CA HIS A 74 -7.59 -16.16 -2.60
C HIS A 74 -8.89 -15.78 -1.89
N LEU A 75 -9.73 -14.93 -2.51
CA LEU A 75 -11.05 -14.59 -1.99
C LEU A 75 -11.87 -15.86 -1.70
N LEU A 76 -11.96 -16.77 -2.67
CA LEU A 76 -12.70 -18.02 -2.53
C LEU A 76 -12.13 -18.90 -1.42
N ARG A 77 -10.81 -18.96 -1.28
CA ARG A 77 -10.14 -19.70 -0.20
C ARG A 77 -10.54 -19.15 1.18
N ILE A 78 -10.49 -17.82 1.37
CA ILE A 78 -10.90 -17.19 2.62
C ILE A 78 -12.38 -17.41 2.88
N PHE A 79 -13.22 -17.19 1.85
CA PHE A 79 -14.66 -17.36 1.96
C PHE A 79 -14.99 -18.79 2.40
N LYS A 80 -14.46 -19.83 1.75
CA LYS A 80 -14.73 -21.22 2.13
C LYS A 80 -14.29 -21.55 3.55
N ALA A 81 -13.12 -21.05 3.96
CA ALA A 81 -12.61 -21.28 5.31
C ALA A 81 -13.48 -20.58 6.37
N LYS A 82 -13.82 -19.30 6.17
CA LYS A 82 -14.51 -18.48 7.16
C LYS A 82 -16.03 -18.65 7.16
N PHE A 83 -16.62 -18.92 6.00
CA PHE A 83 -18.07 -19.04 5.87
C PHE A 83 -18.62 -20.15 6.76
N MET A 84 -17.98 -21.32 6.79
CA MET A 84 -18.46 -22.44 7.62
C MET A 84 -18.33 -22.17 9.11
N ASP A 85 -17.26 -21.50 9.52
CA ASP A 85 -17.02 -21.11 10.92
C ASP A 85 -18.06 -20.07 11.37
N GLU A 86 -18.25 -18.99 10.59
CA GLU A 86 -19.14 -17.90 10.95
C GLU A 86 -20.63 -18.23 10.76
N ALA A 87 -20.98 -19.06 9.77
CA ALA A 87 -22.37 -19.46 9.53
C ALA A 87 -22.97 -20.27 10.68
N ALA A 88 -22.16 -21.05 11.41
CA ALA A 88 -22.62 -21.81 12.57
C ALA A 88 -22.96 -20.90 13.77
N ASP A 89 -22.27 -19.76 13.87
CA ASP A 89 -22.43 -18.77 14.94
C ASP A 89 -23.43 -17.66 14.59
N TYR A 90 -23.76 -17.53 13.29
CA TYR A 90 -24.69 -16.56 12.70
C TYR A 90 -26.03 -16.47 13.44
N VAL A 91 -26.59 -17.62 13.85
CA VAL A 91 -27.89 -17.70 14.56
C VAL A 91 -27.72 -17.73 16.08
N LYS A 92 -26.52 -18.07 16.58
CA LYS A 92 -26.28 -18.36 18.01
C LYS A 92 -25.90 -17.13 18.82
N LYS A 93 -25.21 -16.16 18.22
CA LYS A 93 -24.67 -14.99 18.92
C LYS A 93 -25.52 -13.74 18.66
N PRO A 94 -25.72 -12.86 19.67
CA PRO A 94 -26.24 -11.51 19.43
C PRO A 94 -25.41 -10.81 18.36
N TYR A 95 -26.07 -10.14 17.41
CA TYR A 95 -25.45 -9.47 16.27
C TYR A 95 -24.73 -10.39 15.27
N GLY A 96 -24.93 -11.71 15.30
CA GLY A 96 -24.27 -12.66 14.40
C GLY A 96 -24.39 -12.29 12.91
N THR A 97 -25.53 -11.74 12.48
CA THR A 97 -25.72 -11.24 11.12
C THR A 97 -24.84 -10.04 10.76
N GLU A 98 -24.62 -9.11 11.69
CA GLU A 98 -23.78 -7.93 11.45
C GLU A 98 -22.30 -8.31 11.47
N THR A 99 -21.89 -9.16 12.42
CA THR A 99 -20.53 -9.70 12.46
C THR A 99 -20.20 -10.45 11.18
N PHE A 100 -21.09 -11.34 10.74
CA PHE A 100 -20.92 -12.08 9.50
C PHE A 100 -20.76 -11.14 8.29
N ARG A 101 -21.63 -10.13 8.17
CA ARG A 101 -21.55 -9.15 7.07
C ARG A 101 -20.19 -8.44 7.01
N ARG A 102 -19.60 -8.11 8.16
CA ARG A 102 -18.29 -7.44 8.23
C ARG A 102 -17.13 -8.38 7.91
N GLU A 103 -17.25 -9.65 8.31
CA GLU A 103 -16.23 -10.68 8.07
C GLU A 103 -16.34 -11.33 6.68
N LEU A 104 -17.31 -10.94 5.85
CA LEU A 104 -17.36 -11.36 4.46
C LEU A 104 -16.14 -10.79 3.72
N PRO A 105 -15.31 -11.64 3.11
CA PRO A 105 -14.17 -11.14 2.36
C PRO A 105 -14.64 -10.51 1.04
N SER A 106 -13.88 -9.53 0.56
CA SER A 106 -14.15 -8.78 -0.66
C SER A 106 -12.87 -8.56 -1.48
N ILE A 107 -13.03 -8.24 -2.77
CA ILE A 107 -11.96 -7.66 -3.57
C ILE A 107 -12.27 -6.18 -3.76
N GLU A 108 -11.39 -5.33 -3.23
CA GLU A 108 -11.43 -3.89 -3.41
C GLU A 108 -10.46 -3.48 -4.52
N ILE A 109 -10.80 -2.40 -5.23
CA ILE A 109 -10.04 -1.89 -6.36
C ILE A 109 -9.37 -0.60 -5.92
N GLU A 110 -8.03 -0.60 -5.90
CA GLU A 110 -7.26 0.62 -5.66
C GLU A 110 -6.65 1.11 -6.98
N ARG A 111 -6.84 2.40 -7.29
CA ARG A 111 -6.29 3.02 -8.50
C ARG A 111 -5.13 3.92 -8.12
N VAL A 112 -3.93 3.51 -8.48
CA VAL A 112 -2.68 4.16 -8.06
C VAL A 112 -1.90 4.68 -9.26
N THR A 113 -1.00 5.63 -9.06
CA THR A 113 -0.04 6.03 -10.09
C THR A 113 0.92 4.87 -10.41
N GLN A 114 1.52 4.87 -11.61
CA GLN A 114 2.59 3.92 -11.91
C GLN A 114 3.74 4.03 -10.89
N PHE A 115 4.08 5.26 -10.48
CA PHE A 115 5.08 5.52 -9.44
C PHE A 115 4.77 4.79 -8.13
N GLU A 116 3.57 4.94 -7.56
CA GLU A 116 3.15 4.22 -6.35
C GLU A 116 3.16 2.70 -6.57
N TYR A 117 2.65 2.23 -7.72
CA TYR A 117 2.59 0.81 -8.05
C TYR A 117 3.95 0.12 -7.96
N GLU A 118 4.99 0.74 -8.50
CA GLU A 118 6.35 0.19 -8.54
C GLU A 118 7.16 0.44 -7.27
N THR A 119 6.87 1.49 -6.50
CA THR A 119 7.71 1.87 -5.35
C THR A 119 7.13 1.49 -4.01
N GLU A 120 5.81 1.45 -3.89
CA GLU A 120 5.10 1.21 -2.62
C GLU A 120 4.41 -0.15 -2.60
N TRP A 121 3.70 -0.49 -3.68
CA TRP A 121 2.87 -1.70 -3.71
C TRP A 121 3.64 -2.95 -4.12
N PHE A 122 4.44 -2.85 -5.19
CA PHE A 122 5.20 -3.97 -5.74
C PHE A 122 6.66 -3.58 -6.00
N PRO A 123 7.42 -3.20 -4.94
CA PRO A 123 8.82 -2.84 -5.09
C PRO A 123 9.63 -4.01 -5.65
N ALA A 124 10.50 -3.68 -6.61
CA ALA A 124 11.49 -4.63 -7.09
C ALA A 124 12.35 -5.11 -5.92
N LYS A 125 12.58 -6.43 -5.83
CA LYS A 125 13.49 -6.96 -4.82
C LYS A 125 14.92 -6.50 -5.16
N PRO A 126 15.70 -6.03 -4.18
CA PRO A 126 17.11 -5.74 -4.42
C PRO A 126 17.83 -7.04 -4.79
N GLU A 127 18.62 -6.98 -5.87
CA GLU A 127 19.52 -8.06 -6.32
C GLU A 127 20.66 -8.32 -5.32
#